data_AF-A0AAD8WHQ4-F1
#
_entry.id   AF-A0AAD8WHQ4-F1
#
_cell.length_a   1.000
_cell.length_b   1.000
_cell.length_c   1.000
_cell.angle_alpha   90.00
_cell.angle_beta   90.00
_cell.angle_gamma   90.00
#
_symmetry.space_group_name_H-M   'P 1'
#
loop_
_entity.id
_entity.type
_entity.pdbx_description
1 polymer ?
#
loop_
_entity_poly.entity_id
_entity_poly.type
_entity_poly.pdbx_seq_one_letter_code
_entity_poly.pdbx_strand_id
1 'polypeptide(L)'
;MAPIRRNKNRSHQNQQGLVVPDWQPELKLRDHPDPDHVPEDYSDVVNPETDVLAPETYQDMERRLPPQLLRATRHEKLLIMRGIIRNHLPAPAKGIMPLHPKLYTMNPAAFFLPSFLRAIRGNTAESFMDIIHEVIAPSVYAFPMLRPVFCEMLMDEVENFLKWAHINKQKIMMPNTLDKHGSGVAISEIGMQGMLDELMKKFISPLSTVLFPGVGGGSLDSQHSFVVSYSGADSGLVQKYAGMHMEGGHVVLNVCLGKQFTGGEMHFCGRRCANHMNSETHAEERVEYSHVRGQALLFHGNHRHYVHPTTTGFRANMTIWCKSSFYEEMMKSRKNFHWCRKCLSKENI
;
A
#
# COMPACT_ATOMS: atom_id res chain seq x y z
N MET A 1 -4.31 -4.53 63.55
CA MET A 1 -4.11 -3.09 63.86
C MET A 1 -3.75 -2.34 62.58
N ALA A 2 -4.64 -1.48 62.10
CA ALA A 2 -4.25 -0.20 61.48
C ALA A 2 -4.29 0.87 62.60
N PRO A 3 -3.64 2.05 62.51
CA PRO A 3 -4.07 3.13 61.60
C PRO A 3 -2.94 4.00 60.94
N ILE A 4 -3.11 4.53 59.70
CA ILE A 4 -3.55 5.90 59.23
C ILE A 4 -2.49 7.01 59.50
N ARG A 5 -1.97 7.83 58.55
CA ARG A 5 -2.54 8.96 57.72
C ARG A 5 -1.54 9.34 56.59
N ARG A 6 -1.87 9.56 55.31
CA ARG A 6 -2.75 10.50 54.55
C ARG A 6 -2.48 12.01 54.71
N ASN A 7 -1.90 12.63 53.67
CA ASN A 7 -2.40 13.77 52.87
C ASN A 7 -1.33 14.20 51.84
N LYS A 8 -1.56 14.30 50.51
CA LYS A 8 -2.42 15.14 49.64
C LYS A 8 -1.68 16.36 49.05
N ASN A 9 -2.04 16.67 47.79
CA ASN A 9 -1.72 17.83 46.93
C ASN A 9 -0.38 17.72 46.18
N ARG A 10 -0.23 17.98 44.88
CA ARG A 10 -0.96 18.66 43.77
C ARG A 10 -0.29 18.10 42.47
N SER A 11 -0.82 18.10 41.26
CA SER A 11 -1.86 18.88 40.59
C SER A 11 -2.20 18.18 39.27
N HIS A 12 -3.48 18.17 38.91
CA HIS A 12 -3.95 17.96 37.55
C HIS A 12 -3.30 18.97 36.60
N GLN A 13 -2.67 18.50 35.54
CA GLN A 13 -2.55 19.27 34.31
C GLN A 13 -3.10 18.42 33.15
N ASN A 14 -4.08 19.02 32.49
CA ASN A 14 -4.71 18.60 31.25
C ASN A 14 -3.70 18.00 30.26
N GLN A 15 -3.84 16.73 29.91
CA GLN A 15 -3.44 16.28 28.58
C GLN A 15 -4.61 16.61 27.65
N GLN A 16 -4.52 17.81 27.07
CA GLN A 16 -5.28 18.22 25.91
C GLN A 16 -5.08 17.17 24.80
N GLY A 17 -6.18 16.87 24.11
CA GLY A 17 -6.25 15.87 23.05
C GLY A 17 -5.13 16.01 22.03
N LEU A 18 -4.60 14.87 21.60
CA LEU A 18 -3.69 14.72 20.48
C LEU A 18 -4.38 15.23 19.21
N VAL A 19 -4.12 16.49 18.87
CA VAL A 19 -4.30 17.00 17.51
C VAL A 19 -3.09 16.50 16.74
N VAL A 20 -3.27 15.42 15.97
CA VAL A 20 -2.33 15.08 14.89
C VAL A 20 -2.32 16.29 13.96
N PRO A 21 -1.19 16.98 13.75
CA PRO A 21 -1.16 18.11 12.84
C PRO A 21 -1.59 17.63 11.46
N ASP A 22 -2.57 18.32 10.86
CA ASP A 22 -2.90 18.17 9.44
C ASP A 22 -1.61 18.12 8.62
N TRP A 23 -1.49 17.12 7.77
CA TRP A 23 -0.33 16.92 6.92
C TRP A 23 -0.20 18.14 5.99
N GLN A 24 0.70 19.07 6.33
CA GLN A 24 0.87 20.31 5.57
C GLN A 24 1.71 20.05 4.31
N PRO A 25 1.20 20.37 3.09
CA PRO A 25 1.90 20.12 1.82
C PRO A 25 3.25 20.83 1.65
N GLU A 26 3.64 21.72 2.56
CA GLU A 26 4.78 22.65 2.40
C GLU A 26 5.87 22.49 3.47
N LEU A 27 5.97 21.34 4.12
CA LEU A 27 6.95 21.15 5.18
C LEU A 27 8.39 21.17 4.61
N LYS A 28 9.14 22.23 4.91
CA LYS A 28 10.53 22.43 4.49
C LYS A 28 11.49 22.28 5.66
N LEU A 29 12.67 21.73 5.39
CA LEU A 29 13.80 21.77 6.31
C LEU A 29 14.29 23.22 6.46
N ARG A 30 14.81 23.55 7.63
CA ARG A 30 15.53 24.82 7.88
C ARG A 30 16.85 24.82 7.10
N ASP A 31 17.23 26.01 6.64
CA ASP A 31 18.49 26.23 5.90
C ASP A 31 19.73 25.90 6.76
N HIS A 32 19.61 26.07 8.07
CA HIS A 32 20.68 25.82 9.04
C HIS A 32 20.25 24.74 10.05
N PRO A 33 21.13 23.78 10.37
CA PRO A 33 20.86 22.78 11.40
C PRO A 33 20.80 23.44 12.77
N ASP A 34 19.99 22.89 13.67
CA ASP A 34 20.05 23.24 15.08
C ASP A 34 21.39 22.79 15.68
N PRO A 35 22.22 23.69 16.22
CA PRO A 35 23.49 23.31 16.82
C PRO A 35 23.29 22.61 18.17
N ASP A 36 22.18 22.89 18.86
CA ASP A 36 21.91 22.41 20.22
C ASP A 36 21.08 21.11 20.23
N HIS A 37 20.54 20.70 19.07
CA HIS A 37 19.79 19.45 18.94
C HIS A 37 20.71 18.26 18.72
N VAL A 38 20.57 17.24 19.56
CA VAL A 38 21.23 15.94 19.38
C VAL A 38 20.27 15.03 18.60
N PRO A 39 20.58 14.69 17.33
CA PRO A 39 19.72 13.82 16.54
C PRO A 39 19.74 12.39 17.09
N GLU A 40 18.67 11.65 16.81
CA GLU A 40 18.58 10.25 17.22
C GLU A 40 19.48 9.34 16.36
N ASP A 41 19.69 8.12 16.86
CA ASP A 41 20.38 7.10 16.08
C ASP A 41 19.47 6.61 14.94
N TYR A 42 20.03 6.49 13.74
CA TYR A 42 19.38 5.98 12.53
C TYR A 42 20.21 4.89 11.85
N SER A 43 21.16 4.29 12.56
CA SER A 43 22.00 3.18 12.06
C SER A 43 21.17 1.96 11.65
N ASP A 44 20.02 1.74 12.28
CA ASP A 44 19.00 0.71 11.99
C ASP A 44 18.18 1.01 10.72
N VAL A 45 18.21 2.25 10.22
CA VAL A 45 17.43 2.69 9.05
C VAL A 45 18.12 2.34 7.74
N VAL A 46 19.37 1.87 7.78
CA VAL A 46 20.06 1.28 6.63
C VAL A 46 19.36 -0.02 6.26
N ASN A 47 18.35 0.06 5.41
CA ASN A 47 17.83 -1.11 4.74
C ASN A 47 18.66 -1.34 3.47
N PRO A 48 19.49 -2.38 3.39
CA PRO A 48 20.22 -2.72 2.16
C PRO A 48 19.31 -3.01 0.95
N GLU A 49 17.99 -3.09 1.16
CA GLU A 49 16.99 -3.33 0.13
C GLU A 49 16.12 -2.10 -0.22
N THR A 50 16.05 -1.03 0.60
CA THR A 50 15.03 0.03 0.39
C THR A 50 15.40 1.51 0.63
N ASP A 51 16.62 1.93 1.00
CA ASP A 51 16.88 3.38 1.11
C ASP A 51 18.31 3.83 0.76
N VAL A 52 18.37 4.92 -0.02
CA VAL A 52 19.53 5.43 -0.78
C VAL A 52 20.45 6.34 0.05
N LEU A 53 20.11 6.62 1.31
CA LEU A 53 20.79 7.65 2.11
C LEU A 53 21.46 7.07 3.35
N ALA A 54 22.67 7.57 3.63
CA ALA A 54 23.45 7.16 4.78
C ALA A 54 22.80 7.67 6.10
N PRO A 55 22.96 6.97 7.24
CA PRO A 55 22.40 7.39 8.54
C PRO A 55 22.68 8.84 8.91
N GLU A 56 23.85 9.33 8.53
CA GLU A 56 24.31 10.71 8.76
C GLU A 56 23.39 11.72 8.04
N THR A 57 22.76 11.33 6.93
CA THR A 57 21.81 12.16 6.20
C THR A 57 20.52 12.34 7.00
N TYR A 58 20.01 11.28 7.63
CA TYR A 58 18.84 11.38 8.51
C TYR A 58 19.15 12.22 9.75
N GLN A 59 20.35 12.09 10.30
CA GLN A 59 20.79 12.91 11.44
C GLN A 59 20.90 14.40 11.08
N ASP A 60 21.43 14.74 9.90
CA ASP A 60 21.49 16.13 9.42
C ASP A 60 20.09 16.70 9.15
N MET A 61 19.23 15.91 8.52
CA MET A 61 17.83 16.28 8.28
C MET A 61 17.07 16.52 9.57
N GLU A 62 17.27 15.68 10.60
CA GLU A 62 16.60 15.85 11.89
C GLU A 62 16.98 17.19 12.51
N ARG A 63 18.27 17.54 12.51
CA ARG A 63 18.73 18.84 13.02
C ARG A 63 18.09 20.01 12.28
N ARG A 64 17.70 19.82 11.03
CA ARG A 64 17.05 20.85 10.20
C ARG A 64 15.53 20.83 10.28
N LEU A 65 14.92 19.92 11.04
CA LEU A 65 13.47 19.95 11.22
C LEU A 65 13.04 21.26 11.91
N PRO A 66 11.83 21.78 11.59
CA PRO A 66 11.23 22.88 12.33
C PRO A 66 11.18 22.60 13.86
N PRO A 67 11.34 23.61 14.73
CA PRO A 67 11.40 23.43 16.19
C PRO A 67 10.23 22.64 16.79
N GLN A 68 9.04 22.77 16.22
CA GLN A 68 7.85 22.04 16.66
C GLN A 68 7.96 20.52 16.40
N LEU A 69 8.77 20.10 15.43
CA LEU A 69 8.97 18.70 15.06
C LEU A 69 10.20 18.06 15.71
N LEU A 70 11.17 18.86 16.20
CA LEU A 70 12.32 18.34 16.96
C LEU A 70 11.89 17.62 18.24
N ARG A 71 10.74 18.05 18.81
CA ARG A 71 10.14 17.46 20.01
C ARG A 71 9.26 16.24 19.72
N ALA A 72 9.02 15.93 18.44
CA ALA A 72 8.25 14.76 18.06
C ALA A 72 9.05 13.47 18.32
N THR A 73 8.35 12.34 18.33
CA THR A 73 8.99 11.04 18.52
C THR A 73 9.92 10.69 17.36
N ARG A 74 10.89 9.80 17.60
CA ARG A 74 11.77 9.25 16.57
C ARG A 74 11.03 8.79 15.33
N HIS A 75 9.93 8.08 15.54
CA HIS A 75 9.12 7.51 14.48
C HIS A 75 8.46 8.59 13.62
N GLU A 76 7.85 9.60 14.26
CA GLU A 76 7.23 10.73 13.57
C GLU A 76 8.26 11.55 12.78
N LYS A 77 9.41 11.87 13.40
CA LYS A 77 10.52 12.54 12.72
C LYS A 77 10.99 11.75 11.50
N LEU A 78 11.16 10.43 11.64
CA LEU A 78 11.55 9.54 10.54
C LEU A 78 10.53 9.52 9.40
N LEU A 79 9.22 9.43 9.71
CA LEU A 79 8.16 9.47 8.69
C LEU A 79 8.16 10.81 7.94
N ILE A 80 8.34 11.92 8.65
CA ILE A 80 8.42 13.26 8.09
C ILE A 80 9.65 13.40 7.19
N MET A 81 10.84 13.03 7.69
CA MET A 81 12.07 13.08 6.91
C MET A 81 11.99 12.21 5.67
N ARG A 82 11.42 10.99 5.76
CA ARG A 82 11.14 10.14 4.60
C ARG A 82 10.17 10.80 3.61
N GLY A 83 9.16 11.50 4.09
CA GLY A 83 8.26 12.30 3.25
C GLY A 83 8.98 13.42 2.51
N ILE A 84 9.84 14.18 3.21
CA ILE A 84 10.67 15.24 2.64
C ILE A 84 11.65 14.67 1.61
N ILE A 85 12.35 13.58 1.96
CA ILE A 85 13.24 12.86 1.05
C ILE A 85 12.46 12.46 -0.18
N ARG A 86 11.27 11.87 -0.05
CA ARG A 86 10.46 11.46 -1.21
C ARG A 86 10.01 12.66 -2.08
N ASN A 87 9.81 13.83 -1.47
CA ASN A 87 9.46 15.06 -2.16
C ASN A 87 10.68 15.80 -2.76
N HIS A 88 11.90 15.44 -2.38
CA HIS A 88 13.17 16.06 -2.84
C HIS A 88 14.08 15.09 -3.58
N LEU A 89 13.82 13.79 -3.48
CA LEU A 89 14.25 12.78 -4.42
C LEU A 89 13.65 13.19 -5.76
N PRO A 90 14.47 13.24 -6.81
CA PRO A 90 14.04 13.79 -8.07
C PRO A 90 12.86 12.99 -8.60
N ALA A 91 11.79 13.71 -8.95
CA ALA A 91 10.90 13.33 -10.03
C ALA A 91 11.71 12.73 -11.20
N PRO A 92 11.07 11.83 -11.97
CA PRO A 92 11.64 10.54 -12.34
C PRO A 92 13.16 10.60 -12.52
N ALA A 93 13.89 9.96 -11.60
CA ALA A 93 15.33 9.76 -11.60
C ALA A 93 16.09 10.63 -12.64
N LYS A 94 16.33 11.91 -12.31
CA LYS A 94 17.02 12.94 -13.13
C LYS A 94 17.34 12.48 -14.57
N GLY A 95 16.42 12.69 -15.51
CA GLY A 95 16.69 12.52 -16.94
C GLY A 95 15.64 11.74 -17.74
N ILE A 96 14.63 11.16 -17.10
CA ILE A 96 13.49 10.57 -17.82
C ILE A 96 12.46 11.66 -18.08
N MET A 97 12.07 11.84 -19.34
CA MET A 97 10.89 12.66 -19.66
C MET A 97 9.63 11.80 -19.53
N PRO A 98 8.64 12.21 -18.71
CA PRO A 98 7.35 11.53 -18.64
C PRO A 98 6.66 11.50 -20.00
N LEU A 99 6.14 10.35 -20.41
CA LEU A 99 5.31 10.23 -21.62
C LEU A 99 3.90 10.79 -21.40
N HIS A 100 3.40 10.66 -20.18
CA HIS A 100 2.05 11.04 -19.77
C HIS A 100 2.09 11.88 -18.48
N PRO A 101 2.55 13.15 -18.54
CA PRO A 101 2.68 14.02 -17.36
C PRO A 101 1.40 14.13 -16.51
N LYS A 102 0.24 14.01 -17.15
CA LYS A 102 -1.07 14.01 -16.50
C LYS A 102 -1.31 12.86 -15.50
N LEU A 103 -0.51 11.79 -15.52
CA LEU A 103 -0.60 10.70 -14.54
C LEU A 103 0.00 11.05 -13.18
N TYR A 104 0.87 12.06 -13.12
CA TYR A 104 1.60 12.43 -11.92
C TYR A 104 0.76 13.23 -10.93
N THR A 105 -0.46 13.63 -11.33
CA THR A 105 -1.42 14.34 -10.48
C THR A 105 -2.77 13.67 -10.62
N MET A 106 -3.51 13.54 -9.51
CA MET A 106 -4.83 12.91 -9.52
C MET A 106 -5.81 13.66 -10.43
N ASN A 107 -6.26 12.99 -11.51
CA ASN A 107 -7.30 13.49 -12.41
C ASN A 107 -8.44 12.47 -12.49
N PRO A 108 -9.44 12.55 -11.59
CA PRO A 108 -10.44 11.50 -11.45
C PRO A 108 -11.26 11.26 -12.71
N ALA A 109 -11.62 12.34 -13.43
CA ALA A 109 -12.41 12.25 -14.67
C ALA A 109 -11.62 11.62 -15.82
N ALA A 110 -10.29 11.79 -15.84
CA ALA A 110 -9.45 11.15 -16.83
C ALA A 110 -9.19 9.67 -16.51
N PHE A 111 -9.15 9.29 -15.22
CA PHE A 111 -8.66 7.99 -14.78
C PHE A 111 -9.78 6.96 -14.58
N PHE A 112 -10.90 7.38 -14.00
CA PHE A 112 -11.94 6.47 -13.55
C PHE A 112 -13.15 6.43 -14.48
N LEU A 113 -13.86 5.31 -14.45
CA LEU A 113 -15.14 5.18 -15.12
C LEU A 113 -16.19 6.09 -14.43
N PRO A 114 -17.14 6.67 -15.19
CA PRO A 114 -18.19 7.51 -14.61
C PRO A 114 -19.04 6.81 -13.55
N SER A 115 -19.27 5.50 -13.69
CA SER A 115 -19.99 4.68 -12.69
C SER A 115 -19.26 4.66 -11.35
N PHE A 116 -17.96 4.40 -11.37
CA PHE A 116 -17.12 4.42 -10.18
C PHE A 116 -17.14 5.80 -9.50
N LEU A 117 -17.00 6.88 -10.27
CA LEU A 117 -17.05 8.24 -9.72
C LEU A 117 -18.40 8.59 -9.10
N ARG A 118 -19.52 8.09 -9.65
CA ARG A 118 -20.84 8.28 -9.03
C ARG A 118 -20.94 7.58 -7.69
N ALA A 119 -20.45 6.34 -7.58
CA ALA A 119 -20.41 5.61 -6.32
C ALA A 119 -19.58 6.34 -5.26
N ILE A 120 -18.38 6.82 -5.63
CA ILE A 120 -17.52 7.60 -4.73
C ILE A 120 -18.18 8.90 -4.28
N ARG A 121 -18.95 9.57 -5.15
CA ARG A 121 -19.73 10.76 -4.76
C ARG A 121 -20.91 10.44 -3.85
N GLY A 122 -21.56 9.29 -4.06
CA GLY A 122 -22.62 8.80 -3.18
C GLY A 122 -22.10 8.52 -1.77
N ASN A 123 -20.93 7.87 -1.68
CA ASN A 123 -20.22 7.57 -0.44
C ASN A 123 -21.09 6.87 0.62
N THR A 124 -21.96 5.97 0.17
CA THR A 124 -22.78 5.09 1.03
C THR A 124 -22.57 3.64 0.66
N ALA A 125 -22.97 2.73 1.55
CA ALA A 125 -22.92 1.30 1.28
C ALA A 125 -23.71 0.94 0.03
N GLU A 126 -24.91 1.48 -0.14
CA GLU A 126 -25.76 1.26 -1.30
C GLU A 126 -25.04 1.71 -2.59
N SER A 127 -24.48 2.92 -2.59
CA SER A 127 -23.77 3.44 -3.77
C SER A 127 -22.53 2.62 -4.16
N PHE A 128 -21.87 2.00 -3.16
CA PHE A 128 -20.73 1.12 -3.41
C PHE A 128 -21.17 -0.26 -3.88
N MET A 129 -22.26 -0.80 -3.34
CA MET A 129 -22.82 -2.07 -3.80
C MET A 129 -23.27 -1.97 -5.27
N ASP A 130 -23.75 -0.80 -5.72
CA ASP A 130 -24.16 -0.59 -7.12
C ASP A 130 -23.03 -0.75 -8.14
N ILE A 131 -21.77 -0.57 -7.75
CA ILE A 131 -20.62 -0.77 -8.65
C ILE A 131 -19.96 -2.13 -8.50
N ILE A 132 -20.24 -2.86 -7.41
CA ILE A 132 -19.73 -4.21 -7.21
C ILE A 132 -20.45 -5.11 -8.21
N HIS A 133 -19.71 -5.50 -9.25
CA HIS A 133 -20.20 -6.41 -10.28
C HIS A 133 -20.28 -7.84 -9.73
N GLU A 134 -19.31 -8.21 -8.88
CA GLU A 134 -19.20 -9.56 -8.39
C GLU A 134 -18.62 -9.59 -6.97
N VAL A 135 -19.29 -10.32 -6.07
CA VAL A 135 -18.73 -10.69 -4.77
C VAL A 135 -18.09 -12.07 -4.94
N ILE A 136 -16.79 -12.08 -5.19
CA ILE A 136 -16.00 -13.30 -5.43
C ILE A 136 -16.04 -14.19 -4.18
N ALA A 137 -15.81 -13.59 -3.02
CA ALA A 137 -15.82 -14.25 -1.72
C ALA A 137 -16.09 -13.22 -0.62
N PRO A 138 -16.40 -13.65 0.63
CA PRO A 138 -16.46 -12.72 1.75
C PRO A 138 -15.17 -11.88 1.86
N SER A 139 -15.33 -10.56 1.80
CA SER A 139 -14.21 -9.59 1.79
C SER A 139 -13.32 -9.63 0.53
N VAL A 140 -13.87 -10.04 -0.62
CA VAL A 140 -13.26 -9.97 -1.95
C VAL A 140 -14.29 -9.45 -2.96
N TYR A 141 -14.08 -8.24 -3.47
CA TYR A 141 -15.05 -7.53 -4.32
C TYR A 141 -14.43 -7.14 -5.64
N ALA A 142 -15.09 -7.45 -6.75
CA ALA A 142 -14.67 -7.06 -8.09
C ALA A 142 -15.59 -5.98 -8.66
N PHE A 143 -15.00 -4.94 -9.27
CA PHE A 143 -15.76 -3.85 -9.88
C PHE A 143 -14.98 -3.15 -11.01
N PRO A 144 -15.67 -2.64 -12.05
CA PRO A 144 -15.06 -1.83 -13.08
C PRO A 144 -14.65 -0.45 -12.51
N MET A 145 -13.38 -0.10 -12.62
CA MET A 145 -12.81 1.09 -11.96
C MET A 145 -12.12 2.03 -12.94
N LEU A 146 -11.10 1.54 -13.65
CA LEU A 146 -10.22 2.37 -14.47
C LEU A 146 -10.70 2.41 -15.92
N ARG A 147 -10.49 3.57 -16.55
CA ARG A 147 -10.67 3.68 -18.01
C ARG A 147 -9.53 2.94 -18.72
N PRO A 148 -9.79 2.25 -19.84
CA PRO A 148 -8.73 1.57 -20.60
C PRO A 148 -7.55 2.46 -20.98
N VAL A 149 -7.83 3.73 -21.30
CA VAL A 149 -6.80 4.73 -21.61
C VAL A 149 -5.87 4.98 -20.42
N PHE A 150 -6.35 4.94 -19.18
CA PHE A 150 -5.48 5.03 -18.01
C PHE A 150 -4.54 3.83 -17.92
N CYS A 151 -5.06 2.62 -18.14
CA CYS A 151 -4.24 1.40 -18.13
C CYS A 151 -3.14 1.46 -19.20
N GLU A 152 -3.45 1.95 -20.41
CA GLU A 152 -2.47 2.22 -21.47
C GLU A 152 -1.38 3.19 -21.01
N MET A 153 -1.77 4.38 -20.56
CA MET A 153 -0.81 5.42 -20.19
C MET A 153 0.11 4.99 -19.03
N LEU A 154 -0.43 4.25 -18.05
CA LEU A 154 0.37 3.76 -16.93
C LEU A 154 1.39 2.71 -17.40
N MET A 155 0.99 1.82 -18.30
CA MET A 155 1.92 0.85 -18.88
C MET A 155 3.02 1.52 -19.71
N ASP A 156 2.68 2.55 -20.50
CA ASP A 156 3.67 3.33 -21.25
C ASP A 156 4.73 3.94 -20.32
N GLU A 157 4.33 4.51 -19.18
CA GLU A 157 5.27 5.08 -18.20
C GLU A 157 6.12 4.02 -17.50
N VAL A 158 5.52 2.88 -17.15
CA VAL A 158 6.25 1.73 -16.59
C VAL A 158 7.32 1.26 -17.57
N GLU A 159 6.96 1.06 -18.84
CA GLU A 159 7.91 0.65 -19.87
C GLU A 159 9.00 1.69 -20.11
N ASN A 160 8.63 2.98 -20.16
CA ASN A 160 9.58 4.08 -20.32
C ASN A 160 10.63 4.08 -19.20
N PHE A 161 10.17 3.94 -17.95
CA PHE A 161 11.03 3.86 -16.78
C PHE A 161 11.95 2.63 -16.82
N LEU A 162 11.41 1.44 -17.09
CA LEU A 162 12.18 0.21 -17.17
C LEU A 162 13.25 0.27 -18.29
N LYS A 163 12.90 0.80 -19.48
CA LYS A 163 13.83 1.01 -20.59
C LYS A 163 14.95 1.97 -20.20
N TRP A 164 14.62 3.10 -19.59
CA TRP A 164 15.62 4.03 -19.11
C TRP A 164 16.54 3.41 -18.07
N ALA A 165 16.00 2.70 -17.09
CA ALA A 165 16.78 2.11 -16.01
C ALA A 165 17.75 1.05 -16.55
N HIS A 166 17.30 0.26 -17.52
CA HIS A 166 18.15 -0.69 -18.24
C HIS A 166 19.32 0.02 -18.97
N ILE A 167 19.01 1.03 -19.79
CA ILE A 167 20.02 1.78 -20.57
C ILE A 167 21.05 2.45 -19.66
N ASN A 168 20.59 3.02 -18.54
CA ASN A 168 21.43 3.76 -17.60
C ASN A 168 22.02 2.89 -16.49
N LYS A 169 21.86 1.56 -16.57
CA LYS A 169 22.32 0.57 -15.57
C LYS A 169 21.90 0.93 -14.14
N GLN A 170 20.70 1.49 -14.00
CA GLN A 170 20.16 1.90 -12.71
C GLN A 170 19.56 0.70 -12.00
N LYS A 171 19.87 0.56 -10.72
CA LYS A 171 19.27 -0.47 -9.88
C LYS A 171 17.85 -0.04 -9.54
N ILE A 172 16.87 -0.84 -9.94
CA ILE A 172 15.46 -0.62 -9.61
C ILE A 172 15.12 -1.39 -8.34
N MET A 173 14.33 -0.79 -7.45
CA MET A 173 13.79 -1.48 -6.28
C MET A 173 12.85 -2.59 -6.72
N MET A 174 13.09 -3.81 -6.24
CA MET A 174 12.16 -4.92 -6.43
C MET A 174 10.85 -4.61 -5.70
N PRO A 175 9.69 -4.65 -6.37
CA PRO A 175 8.44 -4.16 -5.79
C PRO A 175 7.91 -5.02 -4.65
N ASN A 176 8.23 -6.32 -4.63
CA ASN A 176 7.89 -7.23 -3.56
C ASN A 176 8.82 -8.46 -3.57
N THR A 177 8.84 -9.22 -2.49
CA THR A 177 9.71 -10.41 -2.32
C THR A 177 9.38 -11.59 -3.24
N LEU A 178 8.22 -11.55 -3.92
CA LEU A 178 7.78 -12.58 -4.86
C LEU A 178 8.25 -12.30 -6.30
N ASP A 179 8.59 -11.05 -6.63
CA ASP A 179 9.10 -10.64 -7.95
C ASP A 179 10.61 -10.93 -8.11
N LYS A 180 10.98 -12.20 -7.99
CA LYS A 180 12.38 -12.66 -8.04
C LYS A 180 13.06 -12.48 -9.41
N HIS A 181 12.35 -11.98 -10.41
CA HIS A 181 12.82 -11.84 -11.79
C HIS A 181 12.81 -10.40 -12.31
N GLY A 182 12.44 -9.42 -11.48
CA GLY A 182 12.52 -7.99 -11.81
C GLY A 182 11.57 -7.57 -12.93
N SER A 183 10.39 -8.21 -13.02
CA SER A 183 9.36 -7.88 -14.02
C SER A 183 8.33 -6.89 -13.49
N GLY A 184 8.51 -6.40 -12.28
CA GLY A 184 7.71 -5.36 -11.68
C GLY A 184 8.50 -4.14 -11.24
N VAL A 185 7.76 -3.08 -10.95
CA VAL A 185 8.29 -1.78 -10.56
C VAL A 185 7.39 -1.17 -9.49
N ALA A 186 7.99 -0.60 -8.45
CA ALA A 186 7.26 0.26 -7.51
C ALA A 186 6.91 1.57 -8.22
N ILE A 187 5.62 1.93 -8.26
CA ILE A 187 5.14 3.09 -9.02
C ILE A 187 5.63 4.40 -8.38
N SER A 188 5.95 4.38 -7.09
CA SER A 188 6.62 5.49 -6.39
C SER A 188 7.97 5.86 -7.02
N GLU A 189 8.73 4.89 -7.55
CA GLU A 189 10.02 5.10 -8.21
C GLU A 189 9.87 5.84 -9.54
N ILE A 190 8.69 5.74 -10.16
CA ILE A 190 8.33 6.45 -11.39
C ILE A 190 7.95 7.92 -11.08
N GLY A 191 7.82 8.29 -9.80
CA GLY A 191 7.52 9.65 -9.35
C GLY A 191 6.03 9.96 -9.17
N MET A 192 5.15 8.94 -9.15
CA MET A 192 3.70 9.14 -9.04
C MET A 192 3.16 9.07 -7.60
N GLN A 193 4.02 9.21 -6.58
CA GLN A 193 3.62 9.07 -5.17
C GLN A 193 2.42 9.95 -4.81
N GLY A 194 2.45 11.24 -5.13
CA GLY A 194 1.37 12.17 -4.76
C GLY A 194 0.02 11.76 -5.35
N MET A 195 0.01 11.26 -6.60
CA MET A 195 -1.21 10.73 -7.22
C MET A 195 -1.71 9.47 -6.50
N LEU A 196 -0.82 8.56 -6.11
CA LEU A 196 -1.17 7.32 -5.42
C LEU A 196 -1.67 7.56 -3.99
N ASP A 197 -1.12 8.56 -3.30
CA ASP A 197 -1.58 8.95 -1.96
C ASP A 197 -2.99 9.53 -2.03
N GLU A 198 -3.28 10.35 -3.04
CA GLU A 198 -4.62 10.85 -3.34
C GLU A 198 -5.58 9.72 -3.75
N LEU A 199 -5.11 8.73 -4.53
CA LEU A 199 -5.87 7.54 -4.91
C LEU A 199 -6.32 6.78 -3.67
N MET A 200 -5.40 6.50 -2.75
CA MET A 200 -5.72 5.85 -1.50
C MET A 200 -6.72 6.68 -0.69
N LYS A 201 -6.37 7.94 -0.36
CA LYS A 201 -7.14 8.77 0.56
C LYS A 201 -8.56 9.06 0.06
N LYS A 202 -8.72 9.39 -1.22
CA LYS A 202 -9.99 9.89 -1.77
C LYS A 202 -10.86 8.83 -2.45
N PHE A 203 -10.31 7.67 -2.79
CA PHE A 203 -11.05 6.66 -3.57
C PHE A 203 -11.00 5.28 -2.92
N ILE A 204 -9.87 4.84 -2.38
CA ILE A 204 -9.77 3.52 -1.71
C ILE A 204 -10.32 3.58 -0.28
N SER A 205 -9.98 4.61 0.50
CA SER A 205 -10.41 4.74 1.89
C SER A 205 -11.93 4.84 2.06
N PRO A 206 -12.70 5.57 1.22
CA PRO A 206 -14.16 5.59 1.31
C PRO A 206 -14.79 4.20 1.16
N LEU A 207 -14.39 3.45 0.14
CA LEU A 207 -14.80 2.06 -0.05
C LEU A 207 -14.38 1.19 1.13
N SER A 208 -13.14 1.36 1.57
CA SER A 208 -12.55 0.54 2.63
C SER A 208 -13.22 0.76 3.99
N THR A 209 -13.68 1.98 4.26
CA THR A 209 -14.44 2.32 5.47
C THR A 209 -15.69 1.46 5.60
N VAL A 210 -16.39 1.24 4.50
CA VAL A 210 -17.65 0.48 4.47
C VAL A 210 -17.40 -1.01 4.36
N LEU A 211 -16.51 -1.43 3.45
CA LEU A 211 -16.34 -2.84 3.09
C LEU A 211 -15.39 -3.60 4.01
N PHE A 212 -14.49 -2.89 4.71
CA PHE A 212 -13.42 -3.47 5.53
C PHE A 212 -13.30 -2.82 6.93
N PRO A 213 -14.42 -2.65 7.69
CA PRO A 213 -14.38 -1.99 8.99
C PRO A 213 -13.53 -2.75 10.03
N GLY A 214 -13.37 -4.07 9.86
CA GLY A 214 -12.60 -4.91 10.77
C GLY A 214 -11.08 -4.87 10.62
N VAL A 215 -10.55 -4.14 9.63
CA VAL A 215 -9.10 -4.08 9.35
C VAL A 215 -8.56 -2.66 9.13
N GLY A 216 -9.16 -1.68 9.78
CA GLY A 216 -8.70 -0.29 9.70
C GLY A 216 -8.98 0.38 8.35
N GLY A 217 -9.98 -0.11 7.61
CA GLY A 217 -10.33 0.45 6.30
C GLY A 217 -10.72 1.95 6.34
N GLY A 218 -11.20 2.44 7.48
CA GLY A 218 -11.50 3.86 7.71
C GLY A 218 -10.33 4.70 8.22
N SER A 219 -9.15 4.11 8.42
CA SER A 219 -7.97 4.77 8.99
C SER A 219 -6.70 4.47 8.18
N LEU A 220 -6.85 4.24 6.87
CA LEU A 220 -5.73 4.00 5.97
C LEU A 220 -4.89 5.27 5.81
N ASP A 221 -3.58 5.17 6.02
CA ASP A 221 -2.65 6.30 6.10
C ASP A 221 -1.38 6.11 5.29
N SER A 222 -1.14 4.91 4.78
CA SER A 222 0.07 4.58 4.02
C SER A 222 -0.24 3.56 2.93
N GLN A 223 0.47 3.70 1.80
CA GLN A 223 0.36 2.78 0.67
C GLN A 223 1.72 2.38 0.12
N HIS A 224 1.77 1.16 -0.42
CA HIS A 224 2.84 0.68 -1.29
C HIS A 224 2.23 0.19 -2.60
N SER A 225 2.59 0.82 -3.71
CA SER A 225 2.00 0.55 -5.03
C SER A 225 3.03 0.08 -6.03
N PHE A 226 2.70 -0.96 -6.78
CA PHE A 226 3.59 -1.54 -7.76
C PHE A 226 2.83 -2.13 -8.95
N VAL A 227 3.51 -2.25 -10.08
CA VAL A 227 3.06 -3.04 -11.23
C VAL A 227 3.89 -4.30 -11.30
N VAL A 228 3.27 -5.45 -11.58
CA VAL A 228 3.96 -6.68 -11.95
C VAL A 228 3.48 -7.14 -13.32
N SER A 229 4.44 -7.50 -14.17
CA SER A 229 4.19 -7.99 -15.53
C SER A 229 4.49 -9.48 -15.66
N TYR A 230 3.73 -10.15 -16.51
CA TYR A 230 3.73 -11.58 -16.73
C TYR A 230 3.62 -11.86 -18.23
N SER A 231 4.68 -12.39 -18.81
CA SER A 231 4.66 -12.89 -20.18
C SER A 231 4.10 -14.31 -20.22
N GLY A 232 3.27 -14.61 -21.21
CA GLY A 232 2.73 -15.95 -21.43
C GLY A 232 3.81 -16.98 -21.74
N ALA A 233 3.49 -18.27 -21.55
CA ALA A 233 4.39 -19.37 -21.87
C ALA A 233 4.80 -19.39 -23.36
N ASP A 234 3.97 -18.84 -24.23
CA ASP A 234 4.23 -18.59 -25.65
C ASP A 234 5.43 -17.67 -25.91
N SER A 235 5.85 -16.86 -24.94
CA SER A 235 7.05 -16.01 -25.03
C SER A 235 8.37 -16.78 -24.88
N GLY A 236 8.32 -18.07 -24.52
CA GLY A 236 9.52 -18.87 -24.24
C GLY A 236 10.21 -18.54 -22.91
N LEU A 237 9.66 -17.62 -22.11
CA LEU A 237 10.14 -17.29 -20.78
C LEU A 237 9.54 -18.25 -19.74
N VAL A 238 10.37 -18.76 -18.82
CA VAL A 238 9.90 -19.59 -17.71
C VAL A 238 9.14 -18.72 -16.71
N GLN A 239 7.82 -18.88 -16.67
CA GLN A 239 7.00 -18.22 -15.67
C GLN A 239 7.01 -19.00 -14.36
N LYS A 240 7.31 -18.33 -13.25
CA LYS A 240 7.17 -18.92 -11.92
C LYS A 240 5.82 -18.57 -11.31
N TYR A 241 5.21 -19.58 -10.73
CA TYR A 241 4.00 -19.49 -9.93
C TYR A 241 4.19 -18.50 -8.78
N ALA A 242 3.31 -17.52 -8.67
CA ALA A 242 3.13 -16.81 -7.41
C ALA A 242 2.44 -17.78 -6.45
N GLY A 243 3.25 -18.47 -5.64
CA GLY A 243 2.79 -19.46 -4.68
C GLY A 243 1.79 -18.88 -3.68
N MET A 244 1.14 -19.75 -2.91
CA MET A 244 0.15 -19.32 -1.93
C MET A 244 0.76 -18.34 -0.92
N HIS A 245 0.17 -17.15 -0.81
CA HIS A 245 0.62 -16.08 0.08
C HIS A 245 -0.54 -15.21 0.56
N MET A 246 -0.25 -14.27 1.45
CA MET A 246 -1.10 -13.14 1.83
C MET A 246 -0.36 -11.87 1.45
N GLU A 247 -1.11 -10.78 1.28
CA GLU A 247 -0.56 -9.50 0.87
C GLU A 247 0.02 -8.71 2.03
N GLY A 248 0.89 -7.75 1.71
CA GLY A 248 1.50 -6.86 2.69
C GLY A 248 0.57 -5.77 3.25
N GLY A 249 -0.60 -5.53 2.64
CA GLY A 249 -1.58 -4.51 3.08
C GLY A 249 -2.68 -5.07 3.99
N HIS A 250 -3.41 -4.20 4.69
CA HIS A 250 -4.66 -4.61 5.36
C HIS A 250 -5.82 -4.71 4.37
N VAL A 251 -5.89 -3.72 3.48
CA VAL A 251 -6.79 -3.69 2.33
C VAL A 251 -5.94 -3.58 1.08
N VAL A 252 -6.28 -4.35 0.05
CA VAL A 252 -5.49 -4.47 -1.16
C VAL A 252 -6.37 -4.22 -2.36
N LEU A 253 -5.91 -3.31 -3.23
CA LEU A 253 -6.49 -3.07 -4.54
C LEU A 253 -5.57 -3.71 -5.58
N ASN A 254 -6.09 -4.64 -6.38
CA ASN A 254 -5.40 -5.19 -7.54
C ASN A 254 -6.20 -4.87 -8.81
N VAL A 255 -5.58 -4.26 -9.81
CA VAL A 255 -6.25 -3.82 -11.04
C VAL A 255 -5.52 -4.39 -12.24
N CYS A 256 -6.24 -5.09 -13.13
CA CYS A 256 -5.65 -5.60 -14.35
C CYS A 256 -5.40 -4.46 -15.35
N LEU A 257 -4.15 -4.33 -15.82
CA LEU A 257 -3.73 -3.38 -16.83
C LEU A 257 -3.60 -4.02 -18.22
N GLY A 258 -3.35 -5.32 -18.25
CA GLY A 258 -3.13 -6.12 -19.47
C GLY A 258 -4.31 -6.08 -20.45
N LYS A 259 -4.01 -6.20 -21.74
CA LYS A 259 -5.00 -6.02 -22.82
C LYS A 259 -5.49 -7.35 -23.40
N GLN A 260 -4.57 -8.24 -23.77
CA GLN A 260 -4.88 -9.54 -24.40
C GLN A 260 -3.93 -10.59 -23.84
N PHE A 261 -4.48 -11.51 -23.06
CA PHE A 261 -3.78 -12.66 -22.51
C PHE A 261 -4.79 -13.75 -22.17
N THR A 262 -4.30 -14.97 -21.97
CA THR A 262 -5.08 -16.08 -21.40
C THR A 262 -4.34 -16.65 -20.18
N GLY A 263 -5.05 -17.34 -19.31
CA GLY A 263 -4.50 -17.80 -18.04
C GLY A 263 -4.33 -16.64 -17.05
N GLY A 264 -3.55 -16.87 -15.99
CA GLY A 264 -3.27 -15.86 -15.00
C GLY A 264 -4.34 -15.70 -13.92
N GLU A 265 -5.28 -16.63 -13.81
CA GLU A 265 -6.38 -16.60 -12.88
C GLU A 265 -5.87 -16.53 -11.43
N MET A 266 -6.56 -15.73 -10.61
CA MET A 266 -6.27 -15.58 -9.19
C MET A 266 -7.16 -16.51 -8.38
N HIS A 267 -6.55 -17.33 -7.54
CA HIS A 267 -7.24 -18.32 -6.71
C HIS A 267 -7.18 -17.93 -5.24
N PHE A 268 -8.34 -17.59 -4.69
CA PHE A 268 -8.52 -17.32 -3.28
C PHE A 268 -8.71 -18.63 -2.50
N CYS A 269 -8.14 -18.68 -1.29
CA CYS A 269 -8.04 -19.87 -0.44
C CYS A 269 -8.51 -19.60 1.01
N GLY A 270 -9.49 -18.73 1.17
CA GLY A 270 -9.96 -18.23 2.47
C GLY A 270 -8.94 -17.37 3.25
N ARG A 271 -9.44 -16.67 4.27
CA ARG A 271 -8.63 -15.84 5.16
C ARG A 271 -7.94 -16.66 6.25
N ARG A 272 -6.69 -16.31 6.58
CA ARG A 272 -5.94 -16.89 7.71
C ARG A 272 -5.20 -15.83 8.52
N CYS A 273 -4.96 -16.09 9.80
CA CYS A 273 -3.95 -15.33 10.53
C CYS A 273 -2.55 -15.81 10.14
N ALA A 274 -1.52 -15.03 10.47
CA ALA A 274 -0.11 -15.36 10.19
C ALA A 274 0.27 -16.78 10.66
N ASN A 275 -0.21 -17.20 11.84
CA ASN A 275 0.08 -18.52 12.42
C ASN A 275 -0.56 -19.69 11.65
N HIS A 276 -1.59 -19.44 10.83
CA HIS A 276 -2.33 -20.47 10.11
C HIS A 276 -2.24 -20.30 8.59
N MET A 277 -1.25 -19.55 8.08
CA MET A 277 -1.00 -19.36 6.64
C MET A 277 -0.99 -20.69 5.87
N ASN A 278 -0.28 -21.69 6.40
CA ASN A 278 -0.05 -22.97 5.71
C ASN A 278 -1.08 -24.04 6.04
N SER A 279 -2.20 -23.67 6.69
CA SER A 279 -3.27 -24.63 6.99
C SER A 279 -4.00 -25.07 5.72
N GLU A 280 -4.70 -26.20 5.80
CA GLU A 280 -5.51 -26.68 4.68
C GLU A 280 -6.56 -25.65 4.21
N THR A 281 -6.91 -25.75 2.93
CA THR A 281 -7.96 -24.96 2.28
C THR A 281 -9.12 -25.88 1.97
N HIS A 282 -10.30 -25.58 2.52
CA HIS A 282 -11.52 -26.32 2.25
C HIS A 282 -12.08 -25.98 0.86
N ALA A 283 -12.90 -26.86 0.28
CA ALA A 283 -13.40 -26.71 -1.09
C ALA A 283 -14.22 -25.41 -1.24
N GLU A 284 -15.05 -25.09 -0.27
CA GLU A 284 -15.87 -23.88 -0.22
C GLU A 284 -15.08 -22.57 -0.03
N GLU A 285 -13.79 -22.66 0.33
CA GLU A 285 -12.90 -21.49 0.44
C GLU A 285 -12.17 -21.17 -0.86
N ARG A 286 -12.29 -22.06 -1.87
CA ARG A 286 -11.62 -21.93 -3.16
C ARG A 286 -12.52 -21.17 -4.11
N VAL A 287 -12.08 -19.98 -4.49
CA VAL A 287 -12.74 -19.20 -5.53
C VAL A 287 -11.71 -18.73 -6.54
N GLU A 288 -12.07 -18.80 -7.81
CA GLU A 288 -11.28 -18.35 -8.93
C GLU A 288 -11.78 -16.99 -9.43
N TYR A 289 -10.86 -16.13 -9.84
CA TYR A 289 -11.17 -14.85 -10.47
C TYR A 289 -10.33 -14.69 -11.75
N SER A 290 -11.02 -14.42 -12.85
CA SER A 290 -10.43 -14.10 -14.14
C SER A 290 -10.23 -12.59 -14.29
N HIS A 291 -9.03 -12.19 -14.69
CA HIS A 291 -8.69 -10.77 -14.80
C HIS A 291 -9.31 -10.11 -16.03
N VAL A 292 -9.92 -8.94 -15.83
CA VAL A 292 -10.45 -8.09 -16.89
C VAL A 292 -9.81 -6.71 -16.82
N ARG A 293 -9.34 -6.19 -17.95
CA ARG A 293 -8.68 -4.89 -18.03
C ARG A 293 -9.53 -3.77 -17.40
N GLY A 294 -8.92 -2.99 -16.53
CA GLY A 294 -9.55 -1.87 -15.83
C GLY A 294 -10.51 -2.27 -14.70
N GLN A 295 -10.79 -3.56 -14.52
CA GLN A 295 -11.48 -4.05 -13.33
C GLN A 295 -10.53 -4.14 -12.15
N ALA A 296 -11.00 -3.62 -11.04
CA ALA A 296 -10.36 -3.69 -9.75
C ALA A 296 -10.91 -4.87 -8.95
N LEU A 297 -10.03 -5.47 -8.17
CA LEU A 297 -10.30 -6.45 -7.15
C LEU A 297 -9.85 -5.85 -5.83
N LEU A 298 -10.80 -5.53 -4.95
CA LEU A 298 -10.55 -4.98 -3.63
C LEU A 298 -10.79 -6.06 -2.58
N PHE A 299 -9.76 -6.40 -1.81
CA PHE A 299 -9.83 -7.53 -0.89
C PHE A 299 -9.02 -7.33 0.39
N HIS A 300 -9.35 -8.15 1.38
CA HIS A 300 -8.65 -8.19 2.66
C HIS A 300 -7.26 -8.81 2.48
N GLY A 301 -6.18 -8.16 2.95
CA GLY A 301 -4.83 -8.64 2.67
C GLY A 301 -4.46 -10.02 3.24
N ASN A 302 -5.06 -10.41 4.36
CA ASN A 302 -4.95 -11.77 4.91
C ASN A 302 -5.77 -12.84 4.16
N HIS A 303 -6.39 -12.50 3.04
CA HIS A 303 -6.99 -13.49 2.17
C HIS A 303 -5.89 -14.22 1.41
N ARG A 304 -5.70 -15.50 1.74
CA ARG A 304 -4.68 -16.29 1.06
C ARG A 304 -5.07 -16.45 -0.39
N HIS A 305 -4.09 -16.36 -1.26
CA HIS A 305 -4.30 -16.62 -2.66
C HIS A 305 -3.01 -17.04 -3.37
N TYR A 306 -3.17 -17.61 -4.56
CA TYR A 306 -2.08 -17.85 -5.51
C TYR A 306 -2.56 -17.47 -6.90
N VAL A 307 -1.64 -17.41 -7.86
CA VAL A 307 -1.96 -17.00 -9.23
C VAL A 307 -1.45 -18.05 -10.20
N HIS A 308 -2.30 -18.50 -11.11
CA HIS A 308 -1.88 -19.41 -12.17
C HIS A 308 -0.97 -18.70 -13.17
N PRO A 309 -0.15 -19.47 -13.91
CA PRO A 309 0.62 -18.92 -15.02
C PRO A 309 -0.30 -18.29 -16.08
N THR A 310 0.13 -17.16 -16.63
CA THR A 310 -0.36 -16.64 -17.91
C THR A 310 0.09 -17.60 -19.01
N THR A 311 -0.85 -18.10 -19.80
CA THR A 311 -0.58 -19.07 -20.86
C THR A 311 -0.19 -18.42 -22.17
N THR A 312 -0.87 -17.34 -22.56
CA THR A 312 -0.56 -16.57 -23.78
C THR A 312 -0.60 -15.08 -23.54
N GLY A 313 0.16 -14.33 -24.34
CA GLY A 313 0.11 -12.87 -24.36
C GLY A 313 0.82 -12.19 -23.19
N PHE A 314 0.35 -10.99 -22.83
CA PHE A 314 0.99 -10.17 -21.80
C PHE A 314 -0.04 -9.69 -20.78
N ARG A 315 0.16 -10.11 -19.53
CA ARG A 315 -0.63 -9.68 -18.39
C ARG A 315 0.21 -8.75 -17.52
N ALA A 316 -0.41 -7.65 -17.10
CA ALA A 316 0.16 -6.80 -16.06
C ALA A 316 -0.95 -6.38 -15.10
N ASN A 317 -0.61 -6.29 -13.81
CA ASN A 317 -1.52 -5.84 -12.77
C ASN A 317 -0.85 -4.76 -11.94
N MET A 318 -1.60 -3.70 -11.63
CA MET A 318 -1.25 -2.74 -10.59
C MET A 318 -1.80 -3.24 -9.25
N THR A 319 -0.95 -3.34 -8.25
CA THR A 319 -1.33 -3.67 -6.87
C THR A 319 -1.01 -2.50 -5.95
N ILE A 320 -1.95 -2.17 -5.07
CA ILE A 320 -1.78 -1.16 -4.02
C ILE A 320 -2.07 -1.82 -2.68
N TRP A 321 -1.05 -1.90 -1.83
CA TRP A 321 -1.17 -2.32 -0.45
C TRP A 321 -1.48 -1.11 0.42
N CYS A 322 -2.69 -1.03 0.96
CA CYS A 322 -3.08 0.04 1.88
C CYS A 322 -2.96 -0.45 3.33
N LYS A 323 -2.36 0.38 4.18
CA LYS A 323 -2.13 0.13 5.59
C LYS A 323 -2.71 1.23 6.46
N SER A 324 -2.94 0.86 7.71
CA SER A 324 -3.40 1.75 8.77
C SER A 324 -2.50 1.53 9.97
N SER A 325 -1.72 2.54 10.33
CA SER A 325 -0.86 2.52 11.51
C SER A 325 -1.68 2.34 12.79
N PHE A 326 -2.85 2.98 12.87
CA PHE A 326 -3.81 2.82 13.97
C PHE A 326 -4.23 1.36 14.16
N TYR A 327 -4.59 0.67 13.06
CA TYR A 327 -4.94 -0.74 13.13
C TYR A 327 -3.76 -1.62 13.52
N GLU A 328 -2.55 -1.36 13.00
CA GLU A 328 -1.34 -2.10 13.41
C GLU A 328 -1.07 -1.94 14.90
N GLU A 329 -1.16 -0.72 15.43
CA GLU A 329 -0.97 -0.44 16.85
C GLU A 329 -2.04 -1.13 17.71
N MET A 330 -3.31 -1.03 17.31
CA MET A 330 -4.41 -1.73 17.97
C MET A 330 -4.13 -3.25 18.01
N MET A 331 -3.66 -3.83 16.91
CA MET A 331 -3.37 -5.27 16.85
C MET A 331 -2.18 -5.67 17.71
N LYS A 332 -1.16 -4.82 17.91
CA LYS A 332 -0.05 -5.08 18.85
C LYS A 332 -0.55 -5.19 20.30
N SER A 333 -1.57 -4.43 20.68
CA SER A 333 -2.14 -4.46 22.03
C SER A 333 -3.01 -5.70 22.31
N ARG A 334 -3.53 -6.35 21.26
CA ARG A 334 -4.43 -7.51 21.38
C ARG A 334 -3.64 -8.81 21.46
N LYS A 335 -3.26 -9.21 22.67
CA LYS A 335 -2.75 -10.56 22.94
C LYS A 335 -3.86 -11.60 22.66
N ASN A 336 -3.51 -12.71 22.02
CA ASN A 336 -4.40 -13.85 21.74
C ASN A 336 -5.63 -13.55 20.87
N PHE A 337 -5.48 -12.71 19.83
CA PHE A 337 -6.58 -12.44 18.91
C PHE A 337 -6.76 -13.59 17.89
N HIS A 338 -7.68 -14.49 18.20
CA HIS A 338 -8.06 -15.64 17.38
C HIS A 338 -9.29 -15.33 16.54
N TRP A 339 -9.14 -15.24 15.22
CA TRP A 339 -10.25 -14.84 14.34
C TRP A 339 -10.38 -15.68 13.07
N CYS A 340 -9.32 -16.37 12.63
CA CYS A 340 -9.41 -17.17 11.43
C CYS A 340 -10.08 -18.52 11.72
N ARG A 341 -10.66 -19.13 10.69
CA ARG A 341 -11.39 -20.41 10.78
C ARG A 341 -10.62 -21.50 11.56
N LYS A 342 -9.30 -21.57 11.38
CA LYS A 342 -8.44 -22.55 12.08
C LYS A 342 -8.14 -22.22 13.53
N CYS A 343 -8.20 -20.95 13.94
CA CYS A 343 -8.16 -20.63 15.36
C CYS A 343 -9.45 -21.13 16.03
N LEU A 344 -10.59 -20.78 15.44
CA LEU A 344 -11.92 -21.08 15.99
C LEU A 344 -12.25 -22.58 15.99
N SER A 345 -11.63 -23.38 15.12
CA SER A 345 -11.79 -24.83 15.13
C SER A 345 -11.01 -25.54 16.25
N LYS A 346 -9.97 -24.90 16.81
CA LYS A 346 -9.17 -25.47 17.91
C LYS A 346 -9.72 -25.14 19.30
N GLU A 347 -10.60 -24.15 19.41
CA GLU A 347 -11.27 -23.77 20.67
C GLU A 347 -12.50 -24.64 20.98
N ASN A 348 -12.88 -25.56 20.09
CA ASN A 348 -14.02 -26.49 20.25
C ASN A 348 -13.59 -27.95 20.51
N ILE A 349 -12.39 -28.18 21.04
CA ILE A 349 -11.92 -29.50 21.51
C ILE A 349 -11.53 -29.40 22.97
#